data_AF-A0A7J7EFK4-F1
#
_entry.id   AF-A0A7J7EFK4-F1
#
_cell.length_a   1.000
_cell.length_b   1.000
_cell.length_c   1.000
_cell.angle_alpha   90.00
_cell.angle_beta   90.00
_cell.angle_gamma   90.00
#
_symmetry.space_group_name_H-M   'P 1'
#
loop_
_entity.id
_entity.type
_entity.pdbx_description
1 polymer ?
#
loop_
_entity_poly.entity_id
_entity_poly.type
_entity_poly.pdbx_seq_one_letter_code
_entity_poly.pdbx_strand_id
1 'polypeptide(L)'
;MLVFSVLVTVALASAHHSGEHYEGEKVFRVNVEDENHVSLLQELASTNQIDFWKPDSATQIKPHSTVDFRVKAGDSVTVEDFMEQNELQYEVLISNLGSVLEAQFDSLARATGHSYVKYNNWETIEAWTQEVTSENPDLISRSTIGTTFEGRTIYLLKVGKAGSNKPAIFIDCGFHAREWISPAFCQWFVREAVRTYGNEIQTTELLDKFDFYVLPVLNIDGYVYTWTKARMWRKTRSTYSGSSCIGTDPNRNFDAGWCSIGASSSPCDETYCGPAAESEKETKALADFIRENLSSIKAYLTIHSYSQMLLYPYSYAYKLPENDIEL
;
A
#
# COMPACT_ATOMS: atom_id res chain seq x y z
N MET A 1 44.91 -15.92 45.84
CA MET A 1 44.11 -14.91 45.11
C MET A 1 43.43 -15.59 43.95
N LEU A 2 42.17 -16.01 44.13
CA LEU A 2 41.32 -16.52 43.05
C LEU A 2 40.56 -15.35 42.45
N VAL A 3 40.80 -15.05 41.18
CA VAL A 3 40.00 -14.09 40.42
C VAL A 3 38.93 -14.88 39.70
N PHE A 4 37.69 -14.77 40.19
CA PHE A 4 36.50 -15.27 39.50
C PHE A 4 36.16 -14.31 38.36
N SER A 5 36.37 -14.73 37.12
CA SER A 5 35.84 -14.03 35.94
C SER A 5 34.36 -14.38 35.80
N VAL A 6 33.49 -13.41 36.11
CA VAL A 6 32.05 -13.50 35.84
C VAL A 6 31.84 -13.24 34.34
N LEU A 7 31.49 -14.30 33.59
CA LEU A 7 30.93 -14.16 32.25
C LEU A 7 29.51 -13.59 32.40
N VAL A 8 29.33 -12.33 32.03
CA VAL A 8 28.01 -11.74 31.82
C VAL A 8 27.55 -12.16 30.43
N THR A 9 26.73 -13.21 30.35
CA THR A 9 25.96 -13.49 29.14
C THR A 9 24.90 -12.41 28.99
N VAL A 10 25.16 -11.45 28.10
CA VAL A 10 24.13 -10.53 27.60
C VAL A 10 23.17 -11.36 26.76
N ALA A 11 22.08 -11.79 27.37
CA ALA A 11 20.93 -12.28 26.62
C ALA A 11 20.37 -11.09 25.83
N LEU A 12 20.61 -11.09 24.52
CA LEU A 12 19.84 -10.28 23.58
C LEU A 12 18.39 -10.75 23.69
N ALA A 13 17.61 -10.08 24.53
CA ALA A 13 16.17 -10.21 24.53
C ALA A 13 15.68 -9.73 23.17
N SER A 14 15.42 -10.68 22.26
CA SER A 14 14.62 -10.46 21.07
C SER A 14 13.32 -9.82 21.54
N ALA A 15 13.13 -8.54 21.23
CA ALA A 15 11.91 -7.81 21.54
C ALA A 15 10.73 -8.62 20.97
N HIS A 16 9.96 -9.25 21.85
CA HIS A 16 8.69 -9.86 21.50
C HIS A 16 7.87 -8.80 20.75
N HIS A 17 7.68 -9.01 19.45
CA HIS A 17 6.79 -8.20 18.63
C HIS A 17 5.38 -8.38 19.19
N SER A 18 4.85 -7.35 19.85
CA SER A 18 3.48 -7.28 20.38
C SER A 18 2.43 -7.02 19.28
N GLY A 19 2.67 -7.56 18.09
CA GLY A 19 1.79 -7.49 16.93
C GLY A 19 1.02 -8.78 16.73
N GLU A 20 0.10 -8.79 15.77
CA GLU A 20 -0.57 -10.00 15.33
C GLU A 20 0.43 -11.07 14.89
N HIS A 21 0.16 -12.32 15.25
CA HIS A 21 0.94 -13.48 14.84
C HIS A 21 0.22 -14.19 13.70
N TYR A 22 0.96 -14.53 12.64
CA TYR A 22 0.42 -15.12 11.41
C TYR A 22 0.78 -16.61 11.25
N GLU A 23 1.24 -17.24 12.34
CA GLU A 23 1.69 -18.63 12.34
C GLU A 23 0.53 -19.58 12.02
N GLY A 24 0.73 -20.42 11.00
CA GLY A 24 -0.26 -21.39 10.53
C GLY A 24 -1.47 -20.79 9.79
N GLU A 25 -1.50 -19.47 9.61
CA GLU A 25 -2.49 -18.86 8.71
C GLU A 25 -2.18 -19.19 7.26
N LYS A 26 -3.23 -19.33 6.46
CA LYS A 26 -3.13 -19.74 5.06
C LYS A 26 -3.66 -18.65 4.13
N VAL A 27 -3.16 -18.64 2.90
CA VAL A 27 -3.75 -17.88 1.79
C VAL A 27 -4.19 -18.85 0.72
N PHE A 28 -5.45 -18.78 0.35
CA PHE A 28 -6.08 -19.61 -0.66
C PHE A 28 -6.32 -18.81 -1.94
N ARG A 29 -6.32 -19.52 -3.07
CA ARG A 29 -6.87 -19.07 -4.34
C ARG A 29 -8.01 -19.99 -4.74
N VAL A 30 -9.19 -19.45 -5.01
CA VAL A 30 -10.37 -20.21 -5.43
C VAL A 30 -10.79 -19.79 -6.84
N ASN A 31 -11.08 -20.76 -7.71
CA ASN A 31 -11.65 -20.53 -9.04
C ASN A 31 -13.17 -20.34 -8.93
N VAL A 32 -13.68 -19.24 -9.47
CA VAL A 32 -15.10 -18.90 -9.49
C VAL A 32 -15.60 -19.06 -10.91
N GLU A 33 -16.41 -20.09 -11.15
CA GLU A 33 -16.91 -20.40 -12.49
C GLU A 33 -18.24 -19.71 -12.79
N ASP A 34 -19.11 -19.59 -11.79
CA ASP A 34 -20.47 -19.09 -11.96
C ASP A 34 -20.97 -18.30 -10.73
N GLU A 35 -22.20 -17.81 -10.83
CA GLU A 35 -22.87 -17.04 -9.77
C GLU A 35 -23.15 -17.87 -8.50
N ASN A 36 -23.20 -19.20 -8.61
CA ASN A 36 -23.34 -20.06 -7.43
C ASN A 36 -22.03 -20.05 -6.63
N HIS A 37 -20.88 -20.16 -7.29
CA HIS A 37 -19.57 -20.02 -6.62
C HIS A 37 -19.42 -18.64 -5.96
N VAL A 38 -19.88 -17.57 -6.62
CA VAL A 38 -19.91 -16.22 -6.03
C VAL A 38 -20.71 -16.22 -4.73
N SER A 39 -21.93 -16.76 -4.76
CA SER A 39 -22.84 -16.80 -3.60
C SER A 39 -22.24 -17.58 -2.43
N LEU A 40 -21.60 -18.73 -2.71
CA LEU A 40 -20.93 -19.56 -1.70
C LEU A 40 -19.76 -18.82 -1.02
N LEU A 41 -18.93 -18.11 -1.79
CA LEU A 41 -17.82 -17.35 -1.21
C LEU A 41 -18.29 -16.13 -0.41
N GLN A 42 -19.42 -15.52 -0.79
CA GLN A 42 -20.06 -14.48 0.00
C GLN A 42 -20.65 -15.03 1.31
N GLU A 43 -21.25 -16.22 1.28
CA GLU A 43 -21.70 -16.92 2.48
C GLU A 43 -20.53 -17.21 3.43
N LEU A 44 -19.44 -17.79 2.92
CA LEU A 44 -18.23 -18.08 3.68
C LEU A 44 -17.66 -16.82 4.35
N ALA A 45 -17.65 -15.69 3.63
CA ALA A 45 -17.20 -14.41 4.17
C ALA A 45 -18.10 -13.83 5.27
N SER A 46 -19.37 -14.22 5.30
CA SER A 46 -20.33 -13.76 6.31
C SER A 46 -20.24 -14.54 7.63
N THR A 47 -19.75 -15.78 7.58
CA THR A 47 -19.66 -16.70 8.72
C THR A 47 -18.25 -16.81 9.29
N ASN A 48 -17.22 -16.54 8.49
CA ASN A 48 -15.82 -16.63 8.88
C ASN A 48 -15.10 -15.29 8.73
N GLN A 49 -14.05 -15.07 9.53
CA GLN A 49 -13.20 -13.88 9.37
C GLN A 49 -12.23 -14.10 8.20
N ILE A 50 -12.61 -13.60 7.02
CA ILE A 50 -11.81 -13.67 5.79
C ILE A 50 -11.20 -12.32 5.49
N ASP A 51 -9.90 -12.31 5.20
CA ASP A 51 -9.18 -11.14 4.70
C ASP A 51 -8.94 -11.29 3.19
N PHE A 52 -9.74 -10.58 2.39
CA PHE A 52 -9.66 -10.61 0.94
C PHE A 52 -8.41 -9.89 0.42
N TRP A 53 -7.62 -10.59 -0.39
CA TRP A 53 -6.44 -10.06 -1.05
C TRP A 53 -6.74 -9.64 -2.49
N LYS A 54 -7.50 -10.45 -3.23
CA LYS A 54 -7.99 -10.13 -4.58
C LYS A 54 -9.32 -10.85 -4.85
N PRO A 55 -10.42 -10.16 -5.18
CA PRO A 55 -10.61 -8.70 -5.10
C PRO A 55 -10.51 -8.19 -3.65
N ASP A 56 -10.77 -6.91 -3.40
CA ASP A 56 -10.66 -6.31 -2.05
C ASP A 56 -11.90 -6.49 -1.16
N SER A 57 -12.97 -7.10 -1.67
CA SER A 57 -14.15 -7.49 -0.89
C SER A 57 -14.92 -8.62 -1.57
N ALA A 58 -15.76 -9.32 -0.79
CA ALA A 58 -16.67 -10.34 -1.32
C ALA A 58 -17.70 -9.80 -2.34
N THR A 59 -18.03 -8.50 -2.26
CA THR A 59 -18.99 -7.86 -3.19
C THR A 59 -18.41 -7.64 -4.58
N GLN A 60 -17.10 -7.77 -4.75
CA GLN A 60 -16.37 -7.55 -5.99
C GLN A 60 -16.01 -8.85 -6.73
N ILE A 61 -16.41 -10.00 -6.18
CA ILE A 61 -16.21 -11.31 -6.81
C ILE A 61 -17.05 -11.39 -8.08
N LYS A 62 -16.47 -11.94 -9.16
CA LYS A 62 -17.14 -12.12 -10.45
C LYS A 62 -17.04 -13.57 -10.93
N PRO A 63 -18.00 -14.07 -11.72
CA PRO A 63 -17.83 -15.32 -12.46
C PRO A 63 -16.60 -15.28 -13.37
N HIS A 64 -16.08 -16.47 -13.68
CA HIS A 64 -14.87 -16.70 -14.48
C HIS A 64 -13.66 -15.90 -13.98
N SER A 65 -13.46 -15.87 -12.68
CA SER A 65 -12.34 -15.18 -12.03
C SER A 65 -11.73 -16.01 -10.90
N THR A 66 -10.71 -15.47 -10.25
CA THR A 66 -10.07 -16.09 -9.08
C THR A 66 -10.19 -15.20 -7.87
N VAL A 67 -10.39 -15.78 -6.69
CA VAL A 67 -10.43 -15.08 -5.41
C VAL A 67 -9.26 -15.53 -4.54
N ASP A 68 -8.41 -14.58 -4.16
CA ASP A 68 -7.32 -14.77 -3.22
C ASP A 68 -7.75 -14.22 -1.85
N PHE A 69 -7.65 -15.03 -0.79
CA PHE A 69 -7.97 -14.58 0.56
C PHE A 69 -7.16 -15.30 1.63
N ARG A 70 -6.88 -14.58 2.72
CA ARG A 70 -6.23 -15.09 3.93
C ARG A 70 -7.27 -15.60 4.92
N VAL A 71 -6.94 -16.71 5.57
CA VAL A 71 -7.74 -17.34 6.62
C VAL A 71 -6.86 -17.53 7.87
N LYS A 72 -7.44 -17.27 9.04
CA LYS A 72 -6.79 -17.52 10.33
C LYS A 72 -6.53 -19.01 10.53
N ALA A 73 -5.45 -19.35 11.24
CA ALA A 73 -5.04 -20.73 11.47
C ALA A 73 -6.16 -21.62 12.05
N GLY A 74 -6.95 -21.07 12.98
CA GLY A 74 -8.08 -21.78 13.61
C GLY A 74 -9.27 -22.05 12.68
N ASP A 75 -9.40 -21.30 11.58
CA ASP A 75 -10.50 -21.41 10.63
C ASP A 75 -10.11 -22.19 9.36
N SER A 76 -8.81 -22.43 9.14
CA SER A 76 -8.27 -23.04 7.92
C SER A 76 -8.93 -24.38 7.56
N VAL A 77 -9.14 -25.27 8.55
CA VAL A 77 -9.76 -26.58 8.31
C VAL A 77 -11.23 -26.42 7.93
N THR A 78 -11.98 -25.59 8.66
CA THR A 78 -13.39 -25.31 8.37
C THR A 78 -13.58 -24.74 6.97
N VAL A 79 -12.68 -23.86 6.53
CA VAL A 79 -12.72 -23.26 5.20
C VAL A 79 -12.36 -24.28 4.12
N GLU A 80 -11.34 -25.13 4.33
CA GLU A 80 -11.00 -26.23 3.41
C GLU A 80 -12.19 -27.20 3.26
N ASP A 81 -12.77 -27.66 4.38
CA ASP A 81 -13.94 -28.54 4.39
C ASP A 81 -15.14 -27.91 3.64
N PHE A 82 -15.37 -26.60 3.82
CA PHE A 82 -16.44 -25.89 3.09
C PHE A 82 -16.19 -25.88 1.58
N MET A 83 -14.95 -25.61 1.16
CA MET A 83 -14.59 -25.60 -0.27
C MET A 83 -14.71 -26.99 -0.88
N GLU A 84 -14.24 -28.03 -0.19
CA GLU A 84 -14.33 -29.43 -0.64
C GLU A 84 -15.78 -29.91 -0.75
N GLN A 85 -16.63 -29.63 0.25
CA GLN A 85 -18.05 -30.03 0.25
C GLN A 85 -18.86 -29.38 -0.87
N ASN A 86 -18.48 -28.16 -1.27
CA ASN A 86 -19.12 -27.44 -2.36
C ASN A 86 -18.40 -27.62 -3.71
N GLU A 87 -17.44 -28.53 -3.79
CA GLU A 87 -16.66 -28.85 -5.00
C GLU A 87 -15.98 -27.61 -5.64
N LEU A 88 -15.63 -26.62 -4.80
CA LEU A 88 -14.89 -25.43 -5.25
C LEU A 88 -13.44 -25.81 -5.56
N GLN A 89 -12.97 -25.50 -6.76
CA GLN A 89 -11.57 -25.70 -7.10
C GLN A 89 -10.70 -24.63 -6.44
N TYR A 90 -9.71 -25.06 -5.65
CA TYR A 90 -8.82 -24.14 -4.95
C TYR A 90 -7.36 -24.61 -4.92
N GLU A 91 -6.47 -23.66 -4.63
CA GLU A 91 -5.04 -23.84 -4.38
C GLU A 91 -4.66 -23.16 -3.06
N VAL A 92 -3.77 -23.80 -2.30
CA VAL A 92 -3.13 -23.16 -1.13
C VAL A 92 -1.89 -22.42 -1.60
N LEU A 93 -2.00 -21.11 -1.85
CA LEU A 93 -0.89 -20.26 -2.28
C LEU A 93 0.20 -20.14 -1.21
N ILE A 94 -0.21 -19.99 0.05
CA ILE A 94 0.67 -19.87 1.20
C ILE A 94 0.14 -20.78 2.29
N SER A 95 0.91 -21.81 2.65
CA SER A 95 0.53 -22.79 3.67
C SER A 95 0.87 -22.36 5.10
N ASN A 96 1.82 -21.43 5.26
CA ASN A 96 2.13 -20.79 6.53
C ASN A 96 2.59 -19.34 6.29
N LEU A 97 1.68 -18.39 6.55
CA LEU A 97 1.94 -16.97 6.33
C LEU A 97 3.04 -16.43 7.25
N GLY A 98 3.15 -16.94 8.49
CA GLY A 98 4.21 -16.57 9.42
C GLY A 98 5.60 -16.72 8.80
N SER A 99 5.89 -17.89 8.23
CA SER A 99 7.19 -18.17 7.59
C SER A 99 7.47 -17.27 6.38
N VAL A 100 6.44 -16.95 5.58
CA VAL A 100 6.60 -16.05 4.43
C VAL A 100 6.89 -14.61 4.87
N LEU A 101 6.27 -14.15 5.96
CA LEU A 101 6.54 -12.83 6.52
C LEU A 101 7.94 -12.71 7.13
N GLU A 102 8.44 -13.77 7.77
CA GLU A 102 9.82 -13.81 8.23
C GLU A 102 10.81 -13.78 7.06
N ALA A 103 10.51 -14.54 6.00
CA ALA A 103 11.31 -14.59 4.78
C ALA A 103 11.29 -13.27 3.97
N GLN A 104 10.36 -12.35 4.24
CA GLN A 104 10.31 -11.03 3.62
C GLN A 104 11.55 -10.17 3.94
N PHE A 105 12.27 -10.50 5.01
CA PHE A 105 13.48 -9.80 5.46
C PHE A 105 14.76 -10.56 5.11
N ASP A 106 14.88 -11.02 3.86
CA ASP A 106 16.00 -11.83 3.35
C ASP A 106 17.23 -11.05 2.87
N SER A 107 17.14 -9.71 2.81
CA SER A 107 18.19 -8.88 2.25
C SER A 107 19.55 -9.08 2.94
N LEU A 108 20.55 -9.47 2.15
CA LEU A 108 21.95 -9.61 2.57
C LEU A 108 22.71 -8.28 2.75
N ALA A 109 22.07 -7.14 2.47
CA ALA A 109 22.72 -5.84 2.59
C ALA A 109 23.11 -5.56 4.05
N ARG A 110 24.43 -5.41 4.27
CA ARG A 110 25.05 -5.18 5.58
C ARG A 110 24.89 -3.76 6.13
N ALA A 111 24.19 -2.88 5.40
CA ALA A 111 23.94 -1.51 5.82
C ALA A 111 22.92 -1.48 6.98
N THR A 112 23.28 -0.76 8.04
CA THR A 112 22.38 -0.33 9.12
C THR A 112 21.75 0.99 8.71
N GLY A 113 20.43 1.02 8.47
CA GLY A 113 19.70 2.20 7.99
C GLY A 113 18.97 1.96 6.67
N HIS A 114 18.67 3.04 5.95
CA HIS A 114 17.96 3.01 4.67
C HIS A 114 18.67 2.13 3.63
N SER A 115 17.90 1.37 2.88
CA SER A 115 18.38 0.63 1.71
C SER A 115 17.30 0.52 0.65
N TYR A 116 17.64 0.83 -0.60
CA TYR A 116 16.74 0.68 -1.75
C TYR A 116 16.39 -0.79 -2.09
N VAL A 117 17.12 -1.74 -1.50
CA VAL A 117 16.88 -3.19 -1.66
C VAL A 117 16.35 -3.84 -0.37
N LYS A 118 15.78 -3.04 0.54
CA LYS A 118 15.03 -3.47 1.74
C LYS A 118 13.68 -2.77 1.76
N TYR A 119 12.74 -3.33 2.51
CA TYR A 119 11.61 -2.54 3.00
C TYR A 119 12.10 -1.67 4.17
N ASN A 120 11.75 -0.39 4.15
CA ASN A 120 12.19 0.59 5.15
C ASN A 120 10.98 1.02 6.00
N ASN A 121 11.12 1.08 7.32
CA ASN A 121 10.07 1.65 8.17
C ASN A 121 9.91 3.16 7.91
N TRP A 122 8.81 3.75 8.41
CA TRP A 122 8.50 5.15 8.13
C TRP A 122 9.62 6.11 8.57
N GLU A 123 10.19 5.94 9.76
CA GLU A 123 11.22 6.83 10.28
C GLU A 123 12.47 6.83 9.38
N THR A 124 12.79 5.67 8.80
CA THR A 124 13.88 5.52 7.82
C THR A 124 13.54 6.21 6.49
N ILE A 125 12.30 6.10 6.01
CA ILE A 125 11.84 6.79 4.79
C ILE A 125 11.81 8.31 5.01
N GLU A 126 11.30 8.78 6.16
CA GLU A 126 11.25 10.19 6.52
C GLU A 126 12.66 10.81 6.52
N ALA A 127 13.61 10.16 7.20
CA ALA A 127 15.00 10.58 7.21
C ALA A 127 15.61 10.60 5.79
N TRP A 128 15.34 9.54 5.00
CA TRP A 128 15.78 9.44 3.61
C TRP A 128 15.28 10.60 2.74
N THR A 129 14.00 11.03 2.89
CA THR A 129 13.49 12.18 2.12
C THR A 129 14.28 13.46 2.37
N GLN A 130 14.78 13.66 3.60
CA GLN A 130 15.64 14.79 3.95
C GLN A 130 17.03 14.65 3.35
N GLU A 131 17.64 13.48 3.56
CA GLU A 131 18.99 13.16 3.12
C GLU A 131 19.13 13.31 1.60
N VAL A 132 18.28 12.62 0.83
CA VAL A 132 18.33 12.63 -0.63
C VAL A 132 18.11 14.03 -1.22
N THR A 133 17.30 14.86 -0.55
CA THR A 133 17.10 16.27 -0.93
C THR A 133 18.35 17.10 -0.65
N SER A 134 18.98 16.91 0.52
CA SER A 134 20.17 17.66 0.92
C SER A 134 21.41 17.31 0.10
N GLU A 135 21.51 16.07 -0.37
CA GLU A 135 22.59 15.60 -1.22
C GLU A 135 22.43 16.02 -2.68
N ASN A 136 21.18 16.26 -3.12
CA ASN A 136 20.85 16.54 -4.52
C ASN A 136 20.00 17.81 -4.69
N PRO A 137 20.38 18.97 -4.12
CA PRO A 137 19.53 20.17 -4.07
C PRO A 137 19.26 20.79 -5.44
N ASP A 138 20.09 20.46 -6.44
CA ASP A 138 19.93 20.92 -7.84
C ASP A 138 18.85 20.15 -8.62
N LEU A 139 18.41 19.00 -8.09
CA LEU A 139 17.46 18.09 -8.72
C LEU A 139 16.24 17.81 -7.85
N ILE A 140 16.37 17.87 -6.52
CA ILE A 140 15.33 17.46 -5.60
C ILE A 140 15.03 18.59 -4.63
N SER A 141 13.75 18.89 -4.47
CA SER A 141 13.25 19.67 -3.33
C SER A 141 12.18 18.88 -2.57
N ARG A 142 12.08 19.15 -1.26
CA ARG A 142 11.09 18.53 -0.38
C ARG A 142 10.09 19.56 0.10
N SER A 143 8.81 19.24 0.01
CA SER A 143 7.72 20.04 0.57
C SER A 143 6.82 19.19 1.46
N THR A 144 5.98 19.85 2.24
CA THR A 144 4.91 19.24 3.02
C THR A 144 3.59 19.58 2.36
N ILE A 145 2.72 18.58 2.17
CA ILE A 145 1.38 18.79 1.59
C ILE A 145 0.25 18.66 2.62
N GLY A 146 0.54 18.14 3.81
CA GLY A 146 -0.46 17.97 4.86
C GLY A 146 0.06 17.18 6.04
N THR A 147 -0.85 16.77 6.91
CA THR A 147 -0.59 15.90 8.06
C THR A 147 -1.61 14.76 8.12
N THR A 148 -1.18 13.60 8.57
CA THR A 148 -2.05 12.43 8.73
C THR A 148 -3.01 12.57 9.91
N PHE A 149 -3.93 11.62 10.06
CA PHE A 149 -4.83 11.59 11.21
C PHE A 149 -4.07 11.63 12.56
N GLU A 150 -3.04 10.79 12.72
CA GLU A 150 -2.19 10.69 13.91
C GLU A 150 -1.08 11.75 13.97
N GLY A 151 -1.04 12.70 13.03
CA GLY A 151 -0.20 13.90 13.09
C GLY A 151 1.18 13.76 12.47
N ARG A 152 1.41 12.79 11.58
CA ARG A 152 2.66 12.65 10.82
C ARG A 152 2.66 13.56 9.60
N THR A 153 3.80 14.14 9.26
CA THR A 153 3.94 15.04 8.12
C THR A 153 3.92 14.26 6.81
N ILE A 154 3.10 14.67 5.85
CA ILE A 154 3.05 14.08 4.51
C ILE A 154 4.04 14.84 3.62
N TYR A 155 5.16 14.20 3.30
CA TYR A 155 6.21 14.78 2.45
C TYR A 155 6.01 14.44 0.98
N LEU A 156 6.32 15.42 0.13
CA LEU A 156 6.37 15.30 -1.32
C LEU A 156 7.75 15.71 -1.80
N LEU A 157 8.35 14.90 -2.67
CA LEU A 157 9.60 15.21 -3.35
C LEU A 157 9.27 15.75 -4.75
N LYS A 158 9.82 16.90 -5.11
CA LYS A 158 9.83 17.38 -6.49
C LYS A 158 11.18 17.02 -7.09
N VAL A 159 11.18 16.16 -8.11
CA VAL A 159 12.38 15.64 -8.78
C VAL A 159 12.43 16.17 -10.22
N GLY A 160 13.46 16.94 -10.55
CA GLY A 160 13.65 17.54 -11.87
C GLY A 160 14.59 18.74 -11.80
N LYS A 161 15.27 19.02 -12.92
CA LYS A 161 16.14 20.20 -13.00
C LYS A 161 15.32 21.48 -12.94
N ALA A 162 15.79 22.47 -12.19
CA ALA A 162 15.11 23.76 -12.06
C ALA A 162 14.83 24.41 -13.43
N GLY A 163 13.57 24.80 -13.66
CA GLY A 163 13.12 25.46 -14.87
C GLY A 163 11.74 26.09 -14.68
N SER A 164 11.40 27.05 -15.53
CA SER A 164 10.10 27.75 -15.48
C SER A 164 9.04 27.02 -16.31
N ASN A 165 7.81 26.94 -15.79
CA ASN A 165 6.63 26.41 -16.50
C ASN A 165 6.81 24.98 -17.04
N LYS A 166 7.54 24.13 -16.32
CA LYS A 166 7.70 22.72 -16.68
C LYS A 166 6.38 21.97 -16.46
N PRO A 167 5.94 21.12 -17.40
CA PRO A 167 4.89 20.15 -17.13
C PRO A 167 5.34 19.17 -16.05
N ALA A 168 4.39 18.69 -15.25
CA ALA A 168 4.65 17.79 -14.14
C ALA A 168 3.95 16.44 -14.31
N ILE A 169 4.56 15.39 -13.78
CA ILE A 169 3.97 14.07 -13.61
C ILE A 169 3.87 13.81 -12.11
N PHE A 170 2.68 13.42 -11.64
CA PHE A 170 2.48 13.07 -10.25
C PHE A 170 2.57 11.56 -10.07
N ILE A 171 3.37 11.10 -9.11
CA ILE A 171 3.57 9.71 -8.76
C ILE A 171 3.34 9.57 -7.25
N ASP A 172 2.40 8.73 -6.84
CA ASP A 172 2.24 8.38 -5.43
C ASP A 172 2.32 6.88 -5.17
N CYS A 173 2.68 6.60 -3.93
CA CYS A 173 2.86 5.26 -3.40
C CYS A 173 2.26 5.16 -1.99
N GLY A 174 2.04 3.93 -1.54
CA GLY A 174 1.64 3.66 -0.15
C GLY A 174 0.24 4.17 0.22
N PHE A 175 -0.74 4.04 -0.68
CA PHE A 175 -2.16 4.23 -0.35
C PHE A 175 -2.63 3.13 0.60
N HIS A 176 -2.44 1.87 0.20
CA HIS A 176 -2.78 0.73 1.04
C HIS A 176 -1.55 0.29 1.83
N ALA A 177 -1.70 0.24 3.15
CA ALA A 177 -0.56 0.11 4.05
C ALA A 177 0.25 -1.18 3.86
N ARG A 178 -0.42 -2.32 3.57
CA ARG A 178 0.23 -3.63 3.38
C ARG A 178 1.07 -3.76 2.11
N GLU A 179 0.94 -2.84 1.16
CA GLU A 179 1.55 -2.89 -0.17
C GLU A 179 2.99 -2.35 -0.18
N TRP A 180 3.87 -2.95 0.64
CA TRP A 180 5.22 -2.42 0.91
C TRP A 180 6.12 -2.21 -0.32
N ILE A 181 5.87 -2.91 -1.42
CA ILE A 181 6.62 -2.73 -2.68
C ILE A 181 6.31 -1.39 -3.36
N SER A 182 5.15 -0.80 -3.11
CA SER A 182 4.77 0.50 -3.66
C SER A 182 5.68 1.62 -3.10
N PRO A 183 5.80 1.83 -1.77
CA PRO A 183 6.79 2.76 -1.22
C PRO A 183 8.23 2.47 -1.66
N ALA A 184 8.61 1.20 -1.76
CA ALA A 184 9.95 0.82 -2.24
C ALA A 184 10.19 1.26 -3.69
N PHE A 185 9.19 1.15 -4.56
CA PHE A 185 9.25 1.66 -5.94
C PHE A 185 9.45 3.18 -5.98
N CYS A 186 8.69 3.96 -5.20
CA CYS A 186 8.89 5.42 -5.18
C CYS A 186 10.31 5.81 -4.73
N GLN A 187 10.88 5.10 -3.73
CA GLN A 187 12.28 5.28 -3.34
C GLN A 187 13.23 4.92 -4.48
N TRP A 188 12.99 3.80 -5.16
CA TRP A 188 13.79 3.36 -6.31
C TRP A 188 13.73 4.32 -7.50
N PHE A 189 12.57 4.90 -7.79
CA PHE A 189 12.40 5.89 -8.83
C PHE A 189 13.31 7.11 -8.59
N VAL A 190 13.31 7.64 -7.36
CA VAL A 190 14.18 8.76 -6.96
C VAL A 190 15.65 8.37 -7.02
N ARG A 191 16.00 7.14 -6.60
CA ARG A 191 17.36 6.61 -6.73
C ARG A 191 17.85 6.66 -8.17
N GLU A 192 17.06 6.12 -9.10
CA GLU A 192 17.45 6.05 -10.50
C GLU A 192 17.53 7.43 -11.13
N ALA A 193 16.58 8.32 -10.81
CA ALA A 193 16.61 9.71 -11.25
C ALA A 193 17.94 10.40 -10.87
N VAL A 194 18.36 10.28 -9.60
CA VAL A 194 19.63 10.85 -9.12
C VAL A 194 20.83 10.16 -9.76
N ARG A 195 20.83 8.82 -9.79
CA ARG A 195 21.98 8.02 -10.25
C ARG A 195 22.27 8.23 -11.74
N THR A 196 21.24 8.40 -12.56
CA THR A 196 21.39 8.40 -14.03
C THR A 196 21.27 9.78 -14.67
N TYR A 197 20.83 10.82 -13.95
CA TYR A 197 20.89 12.18 -14.46
C TYR A 197 22.33 12.61 -14.81
N GLY A 198 22.51 13.19 -16.00
CA GLY A 198 23.81 13.58 -16.54
C GLY A 198 24.64 12.42 -17.13
N ASN A 199 24.29 11.17 -16.82
CA ASN A 199 24.98 9.97 -17.33
C ASN A 199 24.19 9.27 -18.45
N GLU A 200 22.86 9.26 -18.34
CA GLU A 200 21.96 8.65 -19.33
C GLU A 200 21.13 9.76 -20.00
N ILE A 201 21.20 9.83 -21.33
CA ILE A 201 20.54 10.90 -22.10
C ILE A 201 19.04 10.93 -21.88
N GLN A 202 18.40 9.76 -21.75
CA GLN A 202 16.95 9.66 -21.57
C GLN A 202 16.50 10.25 -20.23
N THR A 203 17.13 9.88 -19.12
CA THR A 203 16.83 10.47 -17.80
C THR A 203 17.13 11.95 -17.77
N THR A 204 18.25 12.36 -18.37
CA THR A 204 18.64 13.78 -18.42
C THR A 204 17.57 14.60 -19.14
N GLU A 205 17.16 14.19 -20.34
CA GLU A 205 16.11 14.86 -21.08
C GLU A 205 14.76 14.86 -20.34
N LEU A 206 14.40 13.75 -19.70
CA LEU A 206 13.17 13.67 -18.92
C LEU A 206 13.15 14.67 -17.77
N LEU A 207 14.23 14.73 -16.97
CA LEU A 207 14.30 15.61 -15.81
C LEU A 207 14.56 17.08 -16.17
N ASP A 208 15.13 17.36 -17.35
CA ASP A 208 15.24 18.72 -17.89
C ASP A 208 13.89 19.24 -18.39
N LYS A 209 13.05 18.36 -18.98
CA LYS A 209 11.74 18.73 -19.57
C LYS A 209 10.58 18.68 -18.57
N PHE A 210 10.58 17.73 -17.64
CA PHE A 210 9.48 17.47 -16.71
C PHE A 210 9.91 17.59 -15.25
N ASP A 211 8.96 17.95 -14.41
CA ASP A 211 9.06 17.76 -12.96
C ASP A 211 8.27 16.51 -12.55
N PHE A 212 8.80 15.73 -11.61
CA PHE A 212 8.11 14.60 -11.01
C PHE A 212 7.79 14.92 -9.56
N TYR A 213 6.50 14.99 -9.23
CA TYR A 213 6.04 15.03 -7.84
C TYR A 213 5.92 13.60 -7.35
N VAL A 214 6.83 13.17 -6.47
CA VAL A 214 6.91 11.81 -5.95
C VAL A 214 6.51 11.81 -4.47
N LEU A 215 5.39 11.15 -4.15
CA LEU A 215 4.86 10.99 -2.80
C LEU A 215 5.15 9.55 -2.33
N PRO A 216 6.18 9.31 -1.48
CA PRO A 216 6.64 7.96 -1.18
C PRO A 216 5.65 7.10 -0.36
N VAL A 217 4.91 7.73 0.56
CA VAL A 217 3.91 7.06 1.40
C VAL A 217 2.77 8.05 1.69
N LEU A 218 1.58 7.81 1.16
CA LEU A 218 0.39 8.61 1.48
C LEU A 218 -0.19 8.24 2.84
N ASN A 219 -0.51 6.96 3.03
CA ASN A 219 -1.11 6.42 4.25
C ASN A 219 -0.03 6.06 5.27
N ILE A 220 0.62 7.08 5.82
CA ILE A 220 1.77 6.88 6.73
C ILE A 220 1.32 6.17 8.01
N ASP A 221 0.18 6.54 8.57
CA ASP A 221 -0.31 5.94 9.81
C ASP A 221 -0.61 4.45 9.65
N GLY A 222 -1.29 4.07 8.55
CA GLY A 222 -1.50 2.68 8.20
C GLY A 222 -0.18 1.96 7.96
N TYR A 223 0.76 2.58 7.22
CA TYR A 223 2.07 2.00 6.96
C TYR A 223 2.81 1.68 8.27
N VAL A 224 2.92 2.65 9.20
CA VAL A 224 3.51 2.42 10.53
C VAL A 224 2.79 1.30 11.28
N TYR A 225 1.46 1.23 11.18
CA TYR A 225 0.68 0.18 11.82
C TYR A 225 1.03 -1.23 11.29
N THR A 226 1.36 -1.36 10.00
CA THR A 226 1.81 -2.64 9.43
C THR A 226 3.20 -3.08 9.90
N TRP A 227 4.05 -2.13 10.29
CA TRP A 227 5.36 -2.41 10.87
C TRP A 227 5.31 -2.76 12.35
N THR A 228 4.27 -2.33 13.06
CA THR A 228 4.24 -2.36 14.53
C THR A 228 3.16 -3.26 15.13
N LYS A 229 2.05 -3.49 14.41
CA LYS A 229 0.85 -4.15 14.96
C LYS A 229 0.22 -5.17 14.02
N ALA A 230 -0.18 -4.80 12.81
CA ALA A 230 -0.95 -5.68 11.93
C ALA A 230 -0.45 -5.59 10.49
N ARG A 231 0.40 -6.53 10.08
CA ARG A 231 1.04 -6.56 8.75
C ARG A 231 0.03 -6.58 7.59
N MET A 232 -1.16 -7.13 7.82
CA MET A 232 -2.24 -7.22 6.82
C MET A 232 -3.16 -6.00 6.76
N TRP A 233 -2.90 -4.96 7.57
CA TRP A 233 -3.69 -3.73 7.57
C TRP A 233 -3.63 -3.00 6.21
N ARG A 234 -4.78 -2.51 5.74
CA ARG A 234 -4.91 -1.78 4.46
C ARG A 234 -5.22 -0.30 4.66
N LYS A 235 -6.22 0.01 5.49
CA LYS A 235 -6.88 1.32 5.61
C LYS A 235 -6.02 2.40 6.26
N THR A 236 -6.53 3.64 6.34
CA THR A 236 -5.99 4.70 7.21
C THR A 236 -6.13 4.32 8.70
N ARG A 237 -5.77 5.22 9.62
CA ARG A 237 -5.93 5.04 11.08
C ARG A 237 -6.93 6.03 11.71
N SER A 238 -7.79 6.62 10.89
CA SER A 238 -8.81 7.56 11.36
C SER A 238 -9.83 6.89 12.29
N THR A 239 -10.26 7.62 13.31
CA THR A 239 -11.34 7.22 14.21
C THR A 239 -12.50 8.20 14.11
N TYR A 240 -13.72 7.68 14.19
CA TYR A 240 -14.94 8.46 14.12
C TYR A 240 -15.84 8.15 15.32
N SER A 241 -16.45 9.20 15.89
CA SER A 241 -17.38 9.04 17.00
C SER A 241 -18.55 8.13 16.60
N GLY A 242 -18.87 7.15 17.44
CA GLY A 242 -19.94 6.18 17.21
C GLY A 242 -19.52 4.87 16.53
N SER A 243 -18.27 4.74 16.07
CA SER A 243 -17.71 3.49 15.54
C SER A 243 -16.56 3.01 16.42
N SER A 244 -16.49 1.70 16.69
CA SER A 244 -15.29 1.05 17.26
C SER A 244 -14.29 0.60 16.19
N CYS A 245 -14.71 0.55 14.93
CA CYS A 245 -13.87 0.21 13.79
C CYS A 245 -13.07 1.43 13.32
N ILE A 246 -11.85 1.18 12.83
CA ILE A 246 -10.83 2.19 12.56
C ILE A 246 -10.47 2.17 11.08
N GLY A 247 -10.27 3.36 10.52
CA GLY A 247 -9.71 3.55 9.19
C GLY A 247 -10.74 3.49 8.06
N THR A 248 -10.40 4.24 7.02
CA THR A 248 -11.07 4.33 5.72
C THR A 248 -10.14 3.78 4.65
N ASP A 249 -10.68 3.16 3.59
CA ASP A 249 -9.91 2.85 2.39
C ASP A 249 -9.63 4.17 1.64
N PRO A 250 -8.37 4.65 1.59
CA PRO A 250 -8.06 5.92 0.93
C PRO A 250 -8.40 5.90 -0.56
N ASN A 251 -8.35 4.73 -1.22
CA ASN A 251 -8.69 4.61 -2.65
C ASN A 251 -10.19 4.39 -2.89
N ARG A 252 -11.04 4.59 -1.88
CA ARG A 252 -12.50 4.73 -1.99
C ARG A 252 -13.01 6.08 -1.50
N ASN A 253 -12.10 6.98 -1.15
CA ASN A 253 -12.43 8.23 -0.48
C ASN A 253 -12.38 9.47 -1.40
N PHE A 254 -11.99 9.35 -2.67
CA PHE A 254 -11.98 10.48 -3.61
C PHE A 254 -13.36 10.76 -4.21
N ASP A 255 -13.60 12.01 -4.63
CA ASP A 255 -14.86 12.47 -5.22
C ASP A 255 -15.03 12.05 -6.69
N ALA A 256 -15.10 10.73 -6.92
CA ALA A 256 -15.31 10.13 -8.23
C ALA A 256 -16.36 9.02 -8.14
N GLY A 257 -17.64 9.39 -8.23
CA GLY A 257 -18.74 8.44 -7.99
C GLY A 257 -18.71 7.89 -6.56
N TRP A 258 -18.34 8.75 -5.59
CA TRP A 258 -17.99 8.36 -4.23
C TRP A 258 -19.04 7.46 -3.57
N CYS A 259 -18.57 6.36 -2.97
CA CYS A 259 -19.33 5.36 -2.25
C CYS A 259 -20.53 4.73 -3.01
N SER A 260 -20.57 4.81 -4.34
CA SER A 260 -21.68 4.28 -5.14
C SER A 260 -21.57 2.79 -5.47
N ILE A 261 -20.41 2.34 -5.98
CA ILE A 261 -20.14 0.95 -6.34
C ILE A 261 -18.74 0.52 -5.86
N GLY A 262 -18.58 -0.76 -5.54
CA GLY A 262 -17.28 -1.34 -5.17
C GLY A 262 -16.65 -0.77 -3.90
N ALA A 263 -17.45 -0.14 -3.04
CA ALA A 263 -17.07 0.41 -1.75
C ALA A 263 -18.13 0.04 -0.69
N SER A 264 -17.81 0.23 0.59
CA SER A 264 -18.75 -0.01 1.68
C SER A 264 -18.99 1.25 2.51
N SER A 265 -20.21 1.39 3.03
CA SER A 265 -20.56 2.40 4.04
C SER A 265 -20.39 1.90 5.48
N SER A 266 -20.05 0.61 5.67
CA SER A 266 -19.75 0.02 6.98
C SER A 266 -18.30 0.36 7.40
N PRO A 267 -18.09 1.03 8.54
CA PRO A 267 -16.75 1.39 9.02
C PRO A 267 -15.83 0.20 9.29
N CYS A 268 -16.39 -0.99 9.48
CA CYS A 268 -15.64 -2.21 9.77
C CYS A 268 -15.13 -2.91 8.51
N ASP A 269 -15.63 -2.55 7.34
CA ASP A 269 -15.23 -3.19 6.10
C ASP A 269 -13.89 -2.63 5.62
N GLU A 270 -13.08 -3.48 4.98
CA GLU A 270 -11.78 -3.10 4.44
C GLU A 270 -11.89 -2.09 3.28
N THR A 271 -13.04 -2.02 2.61
CA THR A 271 -13.34 -1.08 1.53
C THR A 271 -14.24 0.08 1.99
N TYR A 272 -14.22 0.42 3.28
CA TYR A 272 -14.99 1.54 3.83
C TYR A 272 -14.65 2.85 3.10
N CYS A 273 -15.65 3.56 2.58
CA CYS A 273 -15.48 4.77 1.76
C CYS A 273 -15.25 6.06 2.57
N GLY A 274 -15.33 5.99 3.90
CA GLY A 274 -15.29 7.14 4.80
C GLY A 274 -16.68 7.74 5.06
N PRO A 275 -16.81 8.70 5.98
CA PRO A 275 -18.09 9.38 6.23
C PRO A 275 -18.46 10.42 5.15
N ALA A 276 -17.51 10.85 4.33
CA ALA A 276 -17.69 11.76 3.21
C ALA A 276 -16.55 11.58 2.19
N ALA A 277 -16.74 12.07 0.95
CA ALA A 277 -15.64 12.22 0.02
C ALA A 277 -14.58 13.17 0.62
N GLU A 278 -13.31 12.79 0.49
CA GLU A 278 -12.13 13.46 1.04
C GLU A 278 -12.20 13.66 2.57
N SER A 279 -12.80 12.71 3.28
CA SER A 279 -12.86 12.72 4.75
C SER A 279 -11.51 12.46 5.42
N GLU A 280 -10.61 11.73 4.77
CA GLU A 280 -9.29 11.45 5.31
C GLU A 280 -8.39 12.67 5.11
N LYS A 281 -7.58 13.02 6.12
CA LYS A 281 -6.65 14.16 5.99
C LYS A 281 -5.63 13.92 4.88
N GLU A 282 -5.24 12.67 4.70
CA GLU A 282 -4.30 12.19 3.71
C GLU A 282 -4.84 12.39 2.29
N THR A 283 -6.03 11.88 2.00
CA THR A 283 -6.66 12.02 0.68
C THR A 283 -7.03 13.47 0.40
N LYS A 284 -7.46 14.23 1.43
CA LYS A 284 -7.73 15.64 1.33
C LYS A 284 -6.49 16.45 0.94
N ALA A 285 -5.37 16.23 1.63
CA ALA A 285 -4.09 16.88 1.33
C ALA A 285 -3.62 16.59 -0.10
N LEU A 286 -3.74 15.34 -0.56
CA LEU A 286 -3.41 14.96 -1.92
C LEU A 286 -4.32 15.65 -2.95
N ALA A 287 -5.64 15.59 -2.74
CA ALA A 287 -6.61 16.19 -3.65
C ALA A 287 -6.46 17.72 -3.74
N ASP A 288 -6.21 18.40 -2.61
CA ASP A 288 -5.93 19.84 -2.57
C ASP A 288 -4.64 20.17 -3.34
N PHE A 289 -3.55 19.42 -3.12
CA PHE A 289 -2.30 19.61 -3.88
C PHE A 289 -2.50 19.47 -5.40
N ILE A 290 -3.23 18.44 -5.84
CA ILE A 290 -3.52 18.22 -7.26
C ILE A 290 -4.35 19.38 -7.82
N ARG A 291 -5.38 19.84 -7.11
CA ARG A 291 -6.20 20.98 -7.53
C ARG A 291 -5.39 22.27 -7.67
N GLU A 292 -4.51 22.55 -6.73
CA GLU A 292 -3.63 23.73 -6.75
C GLU A 292 -2.63 23.70 -7.91
N ASN A 293 -2.21 22.50 -8.34
CA ASN A 293 -1.20 22.30 -9.39
C ASN A 293 -1.78 21.73 -10.70
N LEU A 294 -3.10 21.80 -10.89
CA LEU A 294 -3.80 21.16 -12.01
C LEU A 294 -3.34 21.67 -13.37
N SER A 295 -2.92 22.93 -13.46
CA SER A 295 -2.44 23.54 -14.70
C SER A 295 -1.07 23.00 -15.15
N SER A 296 -0.24 22.49 -14.23
CA SER A 296 1.09 21.96 -14.54
C SER A 296 1.11 20.44 -14.63
N ILE A 297 0.32 19.72 -13.82
CA ILE A 297 0.24 18.26 -13.84
C ILE A 297 -0.39 17.77 -15.15
N LYS A 298 0.28 16.83 -15.83
CA LYS A 298 -0.12 16.26 -17.13
C LYS A 298 -0.36 14.75 -17.10
N ALA A 299 0.12 14.07 -16.07
CA ALA A 299 -0.15 12.65 -15.83
C ALA A 299 -0.17 12.37 -14.33
N TYR A 300 -0.96 11.37 -13.94
CA TYR A 300 -1.09 10.89 -12.58
C TYR A 300 -0.89 9.37 -12.56
N LEU A 301 0.09 8.91 -11.79
CA LEU A 301 0.47 7.52 -11.66
C LEU A 301 0.37 7.13 -10.18
N THR A 302 -0.59 6.26 -9.85
CA THR A 302 -0.71 5.71 -8.50
C THR A 302 -0.23 4.27 -8.48
N ILE A 303 0.71 3.97 -7.58
CA ILE A 303 1.43 2.71 -7.58
C ILE A 303 0.87 1.80 -6.49
N HIS A 304 0.42 0.62 -6.89
CA HIS A 304 -0.22 -0.37 -6.03
C HIS A 304 0.39 -1.76 -6.23
N SER A 305 0.01 -2.69 -5.35
CA SER A 305 0.32 -4.12 -5.50
C SER A 305 -0.76 -5.00 -4.88
N TYR A 306 -0.94 -6.24 -5.33
CA TYR A 306 -0.28 -6.94 -6.41
C TYR A 306 -1.23 -7.09 -7.60
N SER A 307 -0.68 -7.63 -8.69
CA SER A 307 -1.32 -8.44 -9.75
C SER A 307 -0.62 -8.28 -11.09
N GLN A 308 0.33 -7.34 -11.20
CA GLN A 308 1.03 -6.99 -12.44
C GLN A 308 0.07 -6.44 -13.50
N MET A 309 -0.77 -5.49 -13.10
CA MET A 309 -1.71 -4.81 -14.00
C MET A 309 -1.34 -3.34 -14.15
N LEU A 310 -1.58 -2.81 -15.35
CA LEU A 310 -1.66 -1.38 -15.62
C LEU A 310 -3.13 -1.07 -15.90
N LEU A 311 -3.72 -0.21 -15.08
CA LEU A 311 -5.14 0.14 -15.15
C LEU A 311 -5.29 1.61 -15.50
N TYR A 312 -6.33 1.93 -16.25
CA TYR A 312 -6.71 3.30 -16.57
C TYR A 312 -8.21 3.52 -16.31
N PRO A 313 -8.66 4.78 -16.16
CA PRO A 313 -10.07 5.08 -15.92
C PRO A 313 -11.00 4.54 -17.02
N TYR A 314 -12.27 4.26 -16.74
CA TYR A 314 -12.94 4.45 -15.46
C TYR A 314 -13.10 3.14 -14.70
N SER A 315 -12.93 3.20 -13.38
CA SER A 315 -13.27 2.09 -12.48
C SER A 315 -14.67 2.20 -11.88
N TYR A 316 -15.25 3.41 -11.80
CA TYR A 316 -16.53 3.67 -11.13
C TYR A 316 -17.76 3.52 -12.04
N ALA A 317 -17.59 3.32 -13.35
CA ALA A 317 -18.70 3.25 -14.30
C ALA A 317 -18.33 2.47 -15.56
N TYR A 318 -19.33 1.83 -16.19
CA TYR A 318 -19.19 1.18 -17.50
C TYR A 318 -19.22 2.20 -18.63
N LYS A 319 -18.16 3.01 -18.74
CA LYS A 319 -17.91 3.94 -19.84
C LYS A 319 -16.40 4.02 -20.07
N LEU A 320 -16.02 4.37 -21.29
CA LEU A 320 -14.62 4.59 -21.67
C LEU A 320 -14.27 6.08 -21.57
N PRO A 321 -13.03 6.44 -21.21
CA PRO A 321 -12.53 7.80 -21.33
C PRO A 321 -12.44 8.20 -22.80
N GLU A 322 -12.45 9.51 -23.10
CA GLU A 322 -12.43 10.01 -24.49
C GLU A 322 -11.18 9.56 -25.28
N ASN A 323 -10.07 9.29 -24.58
CA ASN A 323 -8.81 8.85 -25.15
C ASN A 323 -8.48 7.38 -24.85
N ASP A 324 -9.48 6.50 -24.70
CA ASP A 324 -9.27 5.07 -24.37
C ASP A 324 -8.38 4.32 -25.38
N ILE A 325 -8.44 4.68 -26.66
CA ILE A 325 -7.62 4.06 -27.72
C ILE A 325 -6.12 4.42 -27.55
N GLU A 326 -5.81 5.55 -26.92
CA GLU A 326 -4.43 5.99 -26.66
C GLU A 326 -3.84 5.33 -25.40
N LEU A 327 -4.69 5.00 -24.41
CA LEU A 327 -4.32 4.44 -23.11
C LEU A 327 -4.05 2.93 -23.16
#